data_AF-A0A2D5G8Y0-F1
#
_entry.id   AF-A0A2D5G8Y0-F1
#
_cell.length_a   1.000
_cell.length_b   1.000
_cell.length_c   1.000
_cell.angle_alpha   90.00
_cell.angle_beta   90.00
_cell.angle_gamma   90.00
#
_symmetry.space_group_name_H-M   'P 1'
#
loop_
_entity.id
_entity.type
_entity.pdbx_description
1 polymer ?
#
loop_
_entity_poly.entity_id
_entity_poly.type
_entity_poly.pdbx_seq_one_letter_code
_entity_poly.pdbx_strand_id
1 'polypeptide(L)' 'MKNPLKFIQEVKQETFRITWPTKKETMMGAVMVFALASIAAIFFLILDQILRFLLNLVLTINF' A
#
# COMPACT_ATOMS: atom_id res chain seq x y z
N MET A 1 -25.03 17.74 -28.18
CA MET A 1 -24.64 16.33 -27.96
C MET A 1 -23.12 16.29 -27.88
N LYS A 2 -22.53 15.91 -26.74
CA LYS A 2 -21.06 15.86 -26.56
C LYS A 2 -20.49 14.95 -27.64
N ASN A 3 -19.79 15.53 -28.61
CA ASN A 3 -19.28 14.80 -29.76
C ASN A 3 -18.16 13.89 -29.26
N PRO A 4 -18.34 12.56 -29.18
CA PRO A 4 -17.41 11.64 -28.52
C PRO A 4 -16.01 11.67 -29.16
N LEU A 5 -15.94 12.06 -30.44
CA LEU A 5 -14.71 12.32 -31.17
C LEU A 5 -13.87 13.47 -30.60
N LYS A 6 -14.48 14.54 -30.06
CA LYS A 6 -13.76 15.64 -29.39
C LYS A 6 -13.22 15.22 -28.03
N PHE A 7 -13.96 14.40 -27.29
CA PHE A 7 -13.53 13.90 -25.98
C PHE A 7 -12.26 13.04 -26.10
N ILE A 8 -12.14 12.20 -27.13
CA ILE A 8 -10.91 11.43 -27.38
C ILE A 8 -9.73 12.35 -27.74
N GLN A 9 -9.97 13.46 -28.46
CA GLN A 9 -8.92 14.44 -28.78
C GLN A 9 -8.44 15.20 -27.52
N GLU A 10 -9.37 15.57 -26.63
CA GLU A 10 -9.08 16.18 -25.33
C GLU A 10 -8.30 15.22 -24.41
N VAL A 11 -8.75 13.97 -24.27
CA VAL A 11 -8.05 12.93 -23.48
C VAL A 11 -6.64 12.67 -24.03
N LYS A 12 -6.47 12.67 -25.37
CA LYS A 12 -5.14 12.54 -25.98
C LYS A 12 -4.24 13.73 -25.61
N GLN A 13 -4.77 14.96 -25.64
CA GLN A 13 -4.05 16.16 -25.21
C GLN A 13 -3.69 16.16 -23.72
N GLU A 14 -4.58 15.67 -22.85
CA GLU A 14 -4.30 15.52 -21.42
C GLU A 14 -3.29 14.40 -21.16
N THR A 15 -3.37 13.30 -21.91
CA THR A 15 -2.42 12.18 -21.82
C THR A 15 -0.99 12.61 -22.15
N PHE A 16 -0.80 13.57 -23.07
CA PHE A 16 0.52 14.13 -23.36
C PHE A 16 1.09 14.98 -22.23
N ARG A 17 0.25 15.51 -21.32
CA ARG A 17 0.70 16.23 -20.12
C ARG A 17 1.04 15.28 -18.97
N ILE A 18 0.65 14.00 -19.06
CA ILE A 18 0.95 12.99 -18.04
C ILE A 18 2.39 12.50 -18.26
N THR A 19 3.32 13.01 -17.45
CA THR A 19 4.65 12.41 -17.31
C THR A 19 4.53 11.12 -16.50
N TRP A 20 4.47 9.99 -17.19
CA TRP A 20 4.49 8.69 -16.55
C TRP A 20 5.82 8.47 -15.83
N PRO A 21 5.78 7.98 -14.58
CA PRO A 21 6.98 7.71 -13.82
C PRO A 21 7.82 6.65 -14.53
N THR A 22 9.12 6.84 -14.51
CA THR A 22 10.05 5.86 -15.07
C THR A 22 10.03 4.58 -14.24
N LYS A 23 10.40 3.44 -14.85
CA LYS A 23 10.52 2.16 -14.12
C LYS A 23 11.42 2.27 -12.87
N LYS A 24 12.41 3.17 -12.90
CA LYS A 24 13.32 3.44 -11.78
C LYS A 24 12.61 4.14 -10.62
N GLU A 25 11.82 5.17 -10.89
CA GLU A 25 11.04 5.88 -9.86
C GLU A 25 9.97 4.97 -9.26
N THR A 26 9.33 4.14 -10.09
CA THR A 26 8.35 3.15 -9.61
C THR A 26 9.01 2.12 -8.68
N MET A 27 10.20 1.62 -9.05
CA MET A 27 10.95 0.69 -8.21
C MET A 27 11.39 1.34 -6.89
N MET A 28 11.85 2.58 -6.93
CA MET A 28 12.27 3.30 -5.73
C MET A 28 11.08 3.57 -4.78
N GLY A 29 9.92 3.94 -5.33
CA GLY A 29 8.68 4.06 -4.57
C GLY A 29 8.23 2.74 -3.96
N ALA A 30 8.33 1.63 -4.70
CA ALA A 30 8.01 0.30 -4.19
C ALA A 30 8.95 -0.12 -3.04
N VAL A 31 10.25 0.15 -3.15
CA VAL A 31 11.23 -0.12 -2.08
C VAL A 31 10.93 0.69 -0.82
N MET A 32 10.59 1.98 -0.95
CA MET A 32 10.22 2.82 0.20
C MET A 32 9.00 2.27 0.94
N VAL A 33 7.95 1.89 0.22
CA VAL A 33 6.75 1.29 0.82
C VAL A 33 7.07 -0.08 1.44
N PHE A 34 7.85 -0.90 0.75
CA PHE A 34 8.25 -2.23 1.22
C PHE A 34 9.04 -2.15 2.54
N ALA A 35 9.95 -1.18 2.68
CA ALA A 35 10.70 -0.96 3.90
C ALA A 35 9.78 -0.59 5.08
N LEU A 36 8.87 0.37 4.87
CA LEU A 36 7.89 0.76 5.90
C LEU A 36 6.98 -0.42 6.30
N ALA A 37 6.48 -1.16 5.30
CA ALA A 37 5.64 -2.33 5.52
C ALA A 37 6.38 -3.44 6.28
N SER A 38 7.67 -3.66 5.99
CA SER A 38 8.50 -4.64 6.69
C SER A 38 8.68 -4.29 8.16
N ILE A 39 8.89 -3.01 8.48
CA ILE A 39 8.98 -2.53 9.87
C ILE A 39 7.65 -2.76 10.59
N ALA A 40 6.53 -2.38 9.97
CA ALA A 40 5.21 -2.62 10.54
C ALA A 40 4.93 -4.11 10.77
N ALA A 41 5.31 -4.98 9.83
CA ALA A 41 5.15 -6.43 9.95
C ALA A 41 5.92 -7.00 11.15
N ILE A 42 7.16 -6.55 11.38
CA ILE A 42 7.95 -6.96 12.56
C ILE A 42 7.26 -6.51 13.85
N PHE A 43 6.75 -5.28 13.89
CA PHE A 43 6.02 -4.76 15.05
C PHE A 43 4.77 -5.59 15.37
N PHE A 44 3.94 -5.88 14.36
CA PHE A 44 2.76 -6.73 14.54
C PHE A 44 3.13 -8.14 15.02
N LEU A 45 4.20 -8.74 14.48
CA LEU A 45 4.66 -10.07 14.89
C LEU A 45 5.03 -10.13 16.38
N ILE A 46 5.64 -9.07 16.92
CA ILE A 46 5.95 -8.97 18.36
C ILE A 46 4.64 -8.82 19.17
N LEU A 47 3.74 -7.96 18.72
CA LEU A 47 2.45 -7.79 19.39
C LEU A 47 1.64 -9.08 19.45
N ASP A 48 1.62 -9.85 18.36
CA ASP A 48 0.92 -11.13 18.30
C ASP A 48 1.46 -12.12 19.34
N GLN A 49 2.78 -12.14 19.57
CA GLN A 49 3.38 -12.98 20.61
C GLN A 49 2.96 -12.55 22.02
N ILE A 50 2.97 -11.24 22.29
CA ILE A 50 2.55 -10.68 23.58
C ILE A 50 1.06 -10.98 23.83
N LEU A 51 0.21 -10.73 22.84
CA LEU A 51 -1.22 -11.01 22.91
C LEU A 51 -1.47 -12.49 23.14
N ARG A 52 -0.78 -13.38 22.42
CA ARG A 52 -0.90 -14.83 22.62
C ARG A 52 -0.49 -15.25 24.03
N PHE A 53 0.57 -14.67 24.59
CA PHE A 53 0.97 -14.92 25.97
C PHE A 53 -0.09 -14.44 26.98
N LEU A 54 -0.60 -13.21 26.82
CA LEU A 54 -1.65 -12.65 27.67
C LEU A 54 -2.95 -13.45 27.59
N LEU A 55 -3.38 -13.84 26.39
CA LEU A 55 -4.58 -14.66 26.20
C LEU A 55 -4.43 -16.03 26.88
N ASN A 56 -3.27 -16.68 26.75
CA ASN A 56 -3.02 -17.94 27.45
C ASN A 56 -3.07 -17.77 28.98
N LEU A 57 -2.50 -16.69 29.51
CA LEU A 57 -2.57 -16.37 30.94
C LEU A 57 -4.03 -16.19 31.40
N VAL A 58 -4.80 -15.37 30.69
CA VAL A 58 -6.21 -15.09 31.02
C VAL A 58 -7.07 -16.35 30.94
N LEU A 59 -6.87 -17.19 29.91
CA LEU A 59 -7.62 -18.45 29.75
C LEU A 59 -7.23 -19.49 30.80
N THR A 60 -5.96 -19.52 31.24
CA THR A 60 -5.50 -20.42 32.31
C THR A 60 -6.01 -19.98 33.69
N ILE A 61 -6.17 -18.68 33.94
CA ILE A 61 -6.68 -18.15 35.22
C ILE A 61 -8.19 -18.39 35.40
N ASN A 62 -8.94 -18.54 34.30
CA ASN A 62 -10.39 -18.77 34.32
C ASN A 62 -10.79 -20.25 34.43
N PHE A 63 -9.83 -21.15 34.65
CA PHE A 63 -10.03 -22.58 34.91
C PHE A 63 -9.41 -22.94 36.27
#